data_AF-A0A7I0J8P7-F1
#
_entry.id   AF-A0A7I0J8P7-F1
#
_cell.length_a   1.000
_cell.length_b   1.000
_cell.length_c   1.000
_cell.angle_alpha   90.00
_cell.angle_beta   90.00
_cell.angle_gamma   90.00
#
_symmetry.space_group_name_H-M   'P 1'
#
loop_
_entity.id
_entity.type
_entity.pdbx_description
1 polymer ?
#
loop_
_entity_poly.entity_id
_entity_poly.type
_entity_poly.pdbx_seq_one_letter_code
_entity_poly.pdbx_strand_id
1 'polypeptide(L)'
;MLNTIKTAALSALVGLGALTAIPAAHADSLYLGFGNNQDPRFGVYSGDDDDGYRRDREWRRRGCSPDRALDKAERMGLHRVRIVDIDRRTVKVAGRQYGDRVVVVFANVRGCPIIYR
;
A
#
# COMPACT_ATOMS: atom_id res chain seq x y z
N MET A 1 52.44 -53.97 7.62
CA MET A 1 51.39 -53.87 6.58
C MET A 1 50.59 -52.60 6.84
N LEU A 2 51.07 -51.46 6.34
CA LEU A 2 50.60 -50.10 6.67
C LEU A 2 50.36 -49.26 5.40
N ASN A 3 49.92 -49.91 4.30
CA ASN A 3 49.74 -49.24 2.99
C ASN A 3 48.30 -49.28 2.46
N THR A 4 47.33 -49.84 3.18
CA THR A 4 45.94 -49.98 2.70
C THR A 4 45.01 -48.83 3.11
N ILE A 5 45.50 -47.85 3.89
CA ILE A 5 44.67 -46.77 4.44
C ILE A 5 44.64 -45.51 3.54
N LYS A 6 45.58 -45.34 2.60
CA LYS A 6 45.66 -44.14 1.74
C LYS A 6 44.73 -44.15 0.51
N THR A 7 44.15 -45.29 0.15
CA THR A 7 43.43 -45.44 -1.14
C THR A 7 41.91 -45.32 -1.06
N ALA A 8 41.32 -45.15 0.13
CA ALA A 8 39.87 -45.07 0.29
C ALA A 8 39.29 -43.64 0.17
N ALA A 9 40.12 -42.59 0.11
CA ALA A 9 39.65 -41.20 0.18
C ALA A 9 39.27 -40.55 -1.17
N LEU A 10 39.34 -41.27 -2.31
CA LEU A 10 39.20 -40.67 -3.65
C LEU A 10 37.96 -41.08 -4.46
N SER A 11 37.09 -41.97 -3.98
CA SER A 11 35.99 -42.53 -4.81
C SER A 11 34.57 -42.12 -4.42
N ALA A 12 34.37 -41.10 -3.57
CA ALA A 12 33.05 -40.66 -3.13
C ALA A 12 32.53 -39.36 -3.78
N LEU A 13 33.12 -38.90 -4.89
CA LEU A 13 32.78 -37.60 -5.51
C LEU A 13 32.15 -37.69 -6.92
N VAL A 14 31.87 -38.88 -7.47
CA VAL A 14 31.46 -39.01 -8.89
C VAL A 14 30.08 -39.68 -9.08
N GLY A 15 29.31 -39.88 -8.01
CA GLY A 15 28.22 -40.86 -8.02
C GLY A 15 26.77 -40.40 -8.27
N LEU A 16 26.45 -39.11 -8.48
CA LEU A 16 25.04 -38.68 -8.62
C LEU A 16 24.88 -37.55 -9.64
N GLY A 17 25.18 -37.87 -10.89
CA GLY A 17 24.59 -37.21 -12.06
C GLY A 17 23.41 -38.05 -12.58
N ALA A 18 22.41 -37.35 -13.12
CA ALA A 18 21.26 -37.86 -13.88
C ALA A 18 19.99 -38.25 -13.12
N LEU A 19 19.20 -37.24 -12.73
CA LEU A 19 17.76 -37.25 -13.01
C LEU A 19 17.44 -36.06 -13.91
N THR A 20 17.04 -36.41 -15.12
CA THR A 20 16.79 -35.56 -16.28
C THR A 20 15.40 -34.94 -16.25
N ALA A 21 15.34 -33.67 -16.66
CA ALA A 21 14.20 -32.98 -17.28
C ALA A 21 12.92 -32.79 -16.44
N ILE A 22 12.85 -31.65 -15.74
CA ILE A 22 11.59 -30.96 -15.42
C ILE A 22 11.68 -29.60 -16.14
N PRO A 23 10.65 -29.17 -16.89
CA PRO A 23 10.79 -28.09 -17.86
C PRO A 23 11.16 -26.77 -17.19
N ALA A 24 11.99 -26.00 -17.88
CA ALA A 24 12.28 -24.62 -17.56
C ALA A 24 10.98 -23.80 -17.56
N ALA A 25 10.63 -23.24 -16.40
CA ALA A 25 9.79 -22.08 -16.30
C ALA A 25 10.42 -21.15 -15.27
N HIS A 26 10.94 -20.03 -15.78
CA HIS A 26 11.39 -18.83 -15.08
C HIS A 26 10.98 -18.74 -13.61
N ALA A 27 11.94 -18.88 -12.70
CA ALA A 27 11.79 -18.40 -11.33
C ALA A 27 12.29 -16.95 -11.28
N ASP A 28 11.49 -16.01 -11.81
CA ASP A 28 11.52 -14.63 -11.32
C ASP A 28 11.16 -14.73 -9.84
N SER A 29 12.13 -14.48 -8.96
CA SER A 29 11.90 -14.49 -7.52
C SER A 29 11.05 -13.29 -7.13
N LEU A 30 9.74 -13.43 -7.33
CA LEU A 30 8.73 -12.49 -6.91
C LEU A 30 8.62 -12.58 -5.39
N TYR A 31 9.26 -11.64 -4.69
CA TYR A 31 9.17 -11.50 -3.24
C TYR A 31 7.76 -11.00 -2.87
N LEU A 32 6.88 -11.93 -2.48
CA LEU A 32 5.54 -11.64 -2.00
C LEU A 32 5.57 -11.51 -0.47
N GLY A 33 5.48 -10.28 0.01
CA GLY A 33 5.33 -9.98 1.44
C GLY A 33 3.90 -10.24 1.91
N PHE A 34 3.74 -11.24 2.78
CA PHE A 34 2.44 -11.55 3.39
C PHE A 34 2.17 -10.59 4.55
N GLY A 35 1.27 -9.64 4.33
CA GLY A 35 0.70 -8.78 5.37
C GLY A 35 -0.25 -9.58 6.26
N ASN A 36 0.08 -9.63 7.56
CA ASN A 36 -0.77 -10.12 8.63
C ASN A 36 -2.18 -9.50 8.55
N ASN A 37 -3.21 -10.33 8.38
CA ASN A 37 -4.58 -10.16 8.90
C ASN A 37 -5.38 -11.46 8.65
N GLN A 38 -5.34 -12.36 9.65
CA GLN A 38 -6.38 -13.31 10.13
C GLN A 38 -7.55 -13.83 9.25
N ASP A 39 -7.43 -13.92 7.92
CA ASP A 39 -8.48 -14.54 7.06
C ASP A 39 -7.88 -15.48 6.00
N PRO A 40 -8.22 -16.79 5.98
CA PRO A 40 -7.62 -17.78 5.07
C PRO A 40 -8.33 -17.80 3.71
N ARG A 41 -8.55 -16.63 3.09
CA ARG A 41 -9.18 -16.53 1.77
C ARG A 41 -8.13 -16.14 0.73
N PHE A 42 -7.68 -17.13 -0.03
CA PHE A 42 -6.83 -16.94 -1.21
C PHE A 42 -7.72 -16.56 -2.40
N GLY A 43 -7.61 -15.31 -2.85
CA GLY A 43 -8.28 -14.80 -4.05
C GLY A 43 -7.30 -14.00 -4.88
N VAL A 44 -7.15 -14.37 -6.15
CA VAL A 44 -6.44 -13.56 -7.15
C VAL A 44 -7.38 -12.44 -7.57
N TYR A 45 -7.26 -11.28 -6.93
CA TYR A 45 -7.91 -10.06 -7.42
C TYR A 45 -7.12 -9.59 -8.64
N SER A 46 -7.56 -9.97 -9.84
CA SER A 46 -7.25 -9.21 -11.06
C SER A 46 -8.21 -8.04 -11.08
N GLY A 47 -7.96 -7.08 -10.20
CA GLY A 47 -8.71 -5.84 -10.12
C GLY A 47 -7.99 -4.81 -10.98
N ASP A 48 -8.61 -4.41 -12.08
CA ASP A 48 -8.37 -3.13 -12.73
C ASP A 48 -8.79 -1.98 -11.78
N ASP A 49 -8.17 -1.92 -10.60
CA ASP A 49 -8.48 -1.00 -9.49
C ASP A 49 -7.34 0.04 -9.29
N ASP A 50 -6.51 0.25 -10.31
CA ASP A 50 -5.38 1.19 -10.25
C ASP A 50 -5.76 2.63 -10.66
N ASP A 51 -7.02 2.89 -11.00
CA ASP A 51 -7.48 4.22 -11.41
C ASP A 51 -7.71 5.18 -10.23
N GLY A 52 -8.08 4.67 -9.05
CA GLY A 52 -8.32 5.49 -7.86
C GLY A 52 -7.04 6.10 -7.29
N TYR A 53 -6.02 5.26 -7.06
CA TYR A 53 -4.74 5.68 -6.49
C TYR A 53 -4.01 6.73 -7.34
N ARG A 54 -4.19 6.69 -8.66
CA ARG A 54 -3.55 7.60 -9.60
C ARG A 54 -4.17 9.00 -9.54
N ARG A 55 -5.51 9.09 -9.45
CA ARG A 55 -6.24 10.36 -9.28
C ARG A 55 -5.88 11.03 -7.96
N ASP A 56 -5.85 10.27 -6.86
CA ASP A 56 -5.44 10.78 -5.55
C ASP A 56 -4.04 11.40 -5.55
N ARG A 57 -3.11 10.82 -6.32
CA ARG A 57 -1.74 11.33 -6.44
C ARG A 57 -1.67 12.64 -7.23
N GLU A 58 -2.53 12.81 -8.23
CA GLU A 58 -2.64 14.05 -9.02
C GLU A 58 -3.25 15.20 -8.19
N TRP A 59 -4.33 14.94 -7.45
CA TRP A 59 -4.94 15.92 -6.55
C TRP A 59 -3.99 16.35 -5.43
N ARG A 60 -3.21 15.41 -4.88
CA ARG A 60 -2.17 15.71 -3.87
C ARG A 60 -1.13 16.71 -4.36
N ARG A 61 -0.88 16.79 -5.68
CA ARG A 61 0.11 17.71 -6.29
C ARG A 61 -0.46 19.07 -6.66
N ARG A 62 -1.74 19.18 -7.05
CA ARG A 62 -2.34 20.44 -7.56
C ARG A 62 -3.22 21.21 -6.57
N GLY A 63 -3.82 20.56 -5.56
CA GLY A 63 -4.81 21.23 -4.71
C GLY A 63 -5.07 20.59 -3.36
N CYS A 64 -6.23 20.95 -2.78
CA CYS A 64 -6.78 20.30 -1.61
C CYS A 64 -7.75 19.23 -2.07
N SER A 65 -7.37 17.95 -1.96
CA SER A 65 -8.31 16.87 -2.26
C SER A 65 -9.42 16.80 -1.21
N PRO A 66 -10.63 16.38 -1.61
CA PRO A 66 -11.72 15.97 -0.72
C PRO A 66 -11.24 15.19 0.52
N ASP A 67 -10.53 14.08 0.30
CA ASP A 67 -10.06 13.18 1.35
C ASP A 67 -9.05 13.87 2.27
N ARG A 68 -8.15 14.68 1.70
CA ARG A 68 -7.16 15.44 2.49
C ARG A 68 -7.84 16.50 3.36
N ALA A 69 -8.93 17.11 2.89
CA ALA A 69 -9.71 18.06 3.66
C ALA A 69 -10.40 17.37 4.84
N LEU A 70 -10.96 16.17 4.62
CA LEU A 70 -11.55 15.34 5.66
C LEU A 70 -10.49 14.92 6.69
N ASP A 71 -9.38 14.32 6.27
CA ASP A 71 -8.25 13.92 7.13
C ASP A 71 -7.72 15.11 7.95
N LYS A 72 -7.65 16.30 7.32
CA LYS A 72 -7.20 17.51 8.01
C LYS A 72 -8.24 17.98 9.04
N ALA A 73 -9.53 17.94 8.72
CA ALA A 73 -10.60 18.27 9.65
C ALA A 73 -10.61 17.30 10.85
N GLU A 74 -10.42 16.00 10.63
CA GLU A 74 -10.35 15.01 11.72
C GLU A 74 -9.16 15.25 12.63
N ARG A 75 -7.98 15.53 12.06
CA ARG A 75 -6.79 15.88 12.86
C ARG A 75 -6.94 17.18 13.66
N MET A 76 -7.86 18.06 13.27
CA MET A 76 -8.21 19.26 14.05
C MET A 76 -9.25 18.99 15.15
N GLY A 77 -9.66 17.73 15.33
CA GLY A 77 -10.64 17.33 16.33
C GLY A 77 -12.09 17.53 15.89
N LEU A 78 -12.37 17.52 14.58
CA LEU A 78 -13.74 17.36 14.10
C LEU A 78 -14.07 15.87 13.98
N HIS A 79 -15.25 15.47 14.44
CA HIS A 79 -15.77 14.12 14.32
C HIS A 79 -16.93 14.06 13.34
N ARG A 80 -17.15 12.88 12.75
CA ARG A 80 -18.21 12.64 11.74
C ARG A 80 -18.15 13.67 10.61
N VAL A 81 -16.93 13.89 10.10
CA VAL A 81 -16.68 14.86 9.05
C VAL A 81 -17.32 14.41 7.75
N ARG A 82 -17.83 15.38 6.99
CA ARG A 82 -18.36 15.17 5.65
C ARG A 82 -18.17 16.41 4.81
N ILE A 83 -18.04 16.20 3.52
CA ILE A 83 -17.99 17.30 2.56
C ILE A 83 -19.40 17.85 2.39
N VAL A 84 -19.51 19.17 2.52
CA VAL A 84 -20.75 19.91 2.26
C VAL A 84 -20.77 20.40 0.83
N ASP A 85 -19.63 20.91 0.36
CA ASP A 85 -19.52 21.60 -0.92
C ASP A 85 -18.06 21.58 -1.40
N ILE A 86 -17.88 21.40 -2.70
CA ILE A 86 -16.58 21.46 -3.37
C ILE A 86 -16.70 22.49 -4.48
N ASP A 87 -16.07 23.63 -4.26
CA ASP A 87 -15.93 24.66 -5.27
C ASP A 87 -14.53 24.59 -5.91
N ARG A 88 -14.37 25.30 -7.04
CA ARG A 88 -13.05 25.45 -7.69
C ARG A 88 -12.00 26.03 -6.75
N ARG A 89 -12.39 26.88 -5.80
CA ARG A 89 -11.47 27.58 -4.88
C ARG A 89 -11.54 27.13 -3.43
N THR A 90 -12.60 26.42 -3.03
CA THR A 90 -12.81 26.07 -1.63
C THR A 90 -13.38 24.66 -1.47
N VAL A 91 -13.04 24.02 -0.36
CA VAL A 91 -13.61 22.74 0.07
C VAL A 91 -14.23 22.95 1.44
N LYS A 92 -15.55 22.80 1.55
CA LYS A 92 -16.28 23.00 2.80
C LYS A 92 -16.55 21.66 3.47
N VAL A 93 -16.10 21.52 4.71
CA VAL A 93 -16.26 20.31 5.51
C VAL A 93 -17.09 20.63 6.73
N ALA A 94 -18.19 19.89 6.93
CA ALA A 94 -18.96 19.94 8.16
C ALA A 94 -18.58 18.77 9.05
N GLY A 95 -18.56 19.01 10.36
CA GLY A 95 -18.39 17.96 11.36
C GLY A 95 -18.98 18.38 12.69
N ARG A 96 -18.57 17.68 13.74
CA ARG A 96 -18.90 18.03 15.11
C ARG A 96 -17.64 18.21 15.94
N GLN A 97 -17.65 19.21 16.81
CA GLN A 97 -16.58 19.47 17.75
C GLN A 97 -17.19 19.89 19.08
N TYR A 98 -16.78 19.23 20.18
CA TYR A 98 -17.32 19.43 21.52
C TYR A 98 -18.87 19.31 21.63
N GLY A 99 -19.50 18.56 20.72
CA GLY A 99 -20.96 18.38 20.67
C GLY A 99 -21.67 19.29 19.68
N ASP A 100 -21.06 20.42 19.31
CA ASP A 100 -21.61 21.39 18.37
C ASP A 100 -21.29 21.05 16.92
N ARG A 101 -22.16 21.51 16.01
CA ARG A 101 -21.95 21.34 14.56
C ARG A 101 -21.12 22.51 14.04
N VAL A 102 -19.97 22.20 13.47
CA VAL A 102 -18.99 23.18 12.98
C VAL A 102 -18.75 22.97 11.49
N VAL A 103 -18.51 24.05 10.76
CA VAL A 103 -18.18 24.01 9.32
C VAL A 103 -16.84 24.69 9.11
N VAL A 104 -15.87 23.93 8.63
CA VAL A 104 -14.54 24.43 8.29
C VAL A 104 -14.43 24.56 6.77
N VAL A 105 -13.92 25.70 6.32
CA VAL A 105 -13.67 25.96 4.91
C VAL A 105 -12.17 25.94 4.65
N PHE A 106 -11.76 25.03 3.76
CA PHE A 106 -10.39 24.94 3.28
C PHE A 106 -10.26 25.62 1.92
N ALA A 107 -9.12 26.24 1.66
CA ALA A 107 -8.77 26.67 0.31
C ALA A 107 -8.37 25.45 -0.54
N ASN A 108 -8.82 25.43 -1.79
CA ASN A 108 -8.44 24.43 -2.77
C ASN A 108 -7.04 24.71 -3.36
N VAL A 109 -6.04 24.74 -2.49
CA VAL A 109 -4.64 24.92 -2.83
C VAL A 109 -3.79 23.92 -2.06
N ARG A 110 -2.51 23.80 -2.43
CA ARG A 110 -1.59 22.85 -1.79
C ARG A 110 -1.48 23.14 -0.29
N GLY A 111 -1.66 22.10 0.53
CA GLY A 111 -1.61 22.21 1.99
C GLY A 111 -2.96 22.45 2.68
N CYS A 112 -4.05 22.64 1.92
CA CYS A 112 -5.40 22.85 2.44
C CYS A 112 -5.46 23.91 3.56
N PRO A 113 -5.00 25.15 3.35
CA PRO A 113 -5.06 26.16 4.40
C PRO A 113 -6.52 26.47 4.77
N ILE A 114 -6.77 26.78 6.03
CA ILE A 114 -8.11 27.08 6.54
C ILE A 114 -8.40 28.55 6.23
N ILE A 115 -9.55 28.80 5.64
CA ILE A 115 -10.05 30.16 5.38
C ILE A 115 -11.05 30.56 6.46
N TYR A 116 -11.83 29.60 6.98
CA TYR A 116 -12.92 29.85 7.94
C TYR A 116 -13.19 28.62 8.82
N ARG A 117 -13.60 28.82 10.07
CA ARG A 117 -13.97 27.79 11.06
C ARG A 117 -15.16 28.25 11.89
#